data_AF-A0A2H3E1V0-F1
#
_entry.id   AF-A0A2H3E1V0-F1
#
_cell.length_a   1.000
_cell.length_b   1.000
_cell.length_c   1.000
_cell.angle_alpha   90.00
_cell.angle_beta   90.00
_cell.angle_gamma   90.00
#
_symmetry.space_group_name_H-M   'P 1'
#
loop_
_entity.id
_entity.type
_entity.pdbx_description
1 polymer ?
#
loop_
_entity_poly.entity_id
_entity_poly.type
_entity_poly.pdbx_seq_one_letter_code
_entity_poly.pdbx_strand_id
1 'polypeptide(L)'
;VTNPRLPEITLERVIISAGINSTVYIFAVHTFNTPIVIPGFGKIDSGMIYDVSLTHGLLKDEDIDLGYLDIYNLDVYFKYATINGEFGIPRNVTGLEEKRVPTT
;
A
#
# COMPACT_ATOMS: atom_id res chain seq x y z
N VAL A 1 8.24 3.07 0.80
CA VAL A 1 7.46 4.17 1.42
C VAL A 1 8.40 5.28 1.90
N THR A 2 8.07 6.55 1.65
CA THR A 2 8.88 7.70 2.05
C THR A 2 8.12 8.56 3.06
N ASN A 3 8.76 8.93 4.16
CA ASN A 3 8.23 9.86 5.15
C ASN A 3 8.81 11.27 4.90
N PRO A 4 8.02 12.24 4.41
CA PRO A 4 8.50 13.59 4.17
C PRO A 4 8.51 14.48 5.43
N ARG A 5 8.20 13.93 6.61
CA ARG A 5 8.07 14.68 7.87
C ARG A 5 9.18 14.32 8.86
N LEU A 6 9.47 15.24 9.77
CA LEU A 6 10.47 15.05 10.83
C LEU A 6 10.11 13.91 11.79
N PRO A 7 8.84 13.75 12.25
CA PRO A 7 8.52 12.66 13.18
C PRO A 7 8.44 11.30 12.49
N GLU A 8 8.77 10.25 13.23
CA GLU A 8 8.63 8.86 12.81
C GLU A 8 7.17 8.53 12.49
N ILE A 9 6.98 7.65 11.50
CA ILE A 9 5.69 7.09 11.12
C ILE A 9 5.78 5.58 11.24
N THR A 10 4.76 4.96 11.85
CA THR A 10 4.65 3.50 11.93
C THR A 10 3.45 3.03 11.14
N LEU A 11 3.69 2.26 10.08
CA LEU A 11 2.65 1.74 9.20
C LEU A 11 2.06 0.46 9.78
N GLU A 12 0.72 0.41 9.87
CA GLU A 12 0.00 -0.69 10.53
C GLU A 12 -0.83 -1.50 9.54
N ARG A 13 -1.52 -0.83 8.60
CA ARG A 13 -2.38 -1.50 7.64
C ARG A 13 -2.48 -0.73 6.34
N VAL A 14 -2.59 -1.47 5.24
CA VAL A 14 -2.86 -0.96 3.90
C VAL A 14 -4.05 -1.71 3.31
N ILE A 15 -4.93 -0.98 2.64
CA ILE A 15 -6.00 -1.51 1.80
C ILE A 15 -5.79 -0.93 0.42
N ILE A 16 -5.77 -1.77 -0.60
CA ILE A 16 -5.56 -1.33 -1.98
C ILE A 16 -6.53 -2.03 -2.92
N SER A 17 -7.09 -1.25 -3.85
CA SER A 17 -7.74 -1.76 -5.05
C SER A 17 -7.10 -1.15 -6.29
N ALA A 18 -6.77 -2.00 -7.26
CA ALA A 18 -6.15 -1.56 -8.50
C ALA A 18 -6.70 -2.34 -9.70
N GLY A 19 -6.67 -1.69 -10.86
CA GLY A 19 -7.14 -2.29 -12.10
C GLY A 19 -6.98 -1.41 -13.33
N ILE A 20 -7.69 -1.71 -14.41
CA ILE A 20 -7.69 -0.89 -15.64
C ILE A 20 -9.13 -0.70 -16.14
N ASN A 21 -9.42 0.44 -16.77
CA ASN A 21 -10.73 0.72 -17.39
C ASN A 21 -11.93 0.47 -16.45
N SER A 22 -11.81 0.93 -15.21
CA SER A 22 -12.81 0.77 -14.14
C SER A 22 -13.07 -0.67 -13.69
N THR A 23 -12.30 -1.65 -14.18
CA THR A 23 -12.36 -3.04 -13.73
C THR A 23 -11.29 -3.26 -12.67
N VAL A 24 -11.68 -3.73 -11.48
CA VAL A 24 -10.75 -4.09 -10.40
C VAL A 24 -10.16 -5.47 -10.68
N TYR A 25 -8.84 -5.57 -10.71
CA TYR A 25 -8.10 -6.83 -10.88
C TYR A 25 -7.42 -7.26 -9.59
N ILE A 26 -6.92 -6.28 -8.84
CA ILE A 26 -6.19 -6.46 -7.59
C ILE A 26 -7.02 -5.88 -6.47
N PHE A 27 -7.22 -6.67 -5.42
CA PHE A 27 -7.68 -6.20 -4.13
C PHE A 27 -6.85 -6.83 -3.04
N ALA A 28 -6.26 -6.02 -2.16
CA ALA A 28 -5.50 -6.52 -1.02
C ALA A 28 -5.83 -5.73 0.25
N VAL A 29 -5.93 -6.48 1.35
CA VAL A 29 -5.99 -5.93 2.70
C VAL A 29 -4.84 -6.57 3.46
N HIS A 30 -3.86 -5.75 3.84
CA HIS A 30 -2.69 -6.23 4.57
C HIS A 30 -2.52 -5.46 5.88
N THR A 31 -2.49 -6.21 6.97
CA THR A 31 -2.13 -5.71 8.30
C THR A 31 -0.74 -6.24 8.62
N PHE A 32 0.19 -5.34 8.93
CA PHE A 32 1.56 -5.71 9.22
C PHE A 32 1.65 -6.31 10.63
N ASN A 33 2.00 -7.61 10.71
CA ASN A 33 2.20 -8.30 11.99
C ASN A 33 3.38 -7.70 12.78
N THR A 34 4.41 -7.26 12.06
CA THR A 34 5.50 -6.44 12.61
C THR A 34 5.36 -5.05 12.00
N PRO A 35 5.03 -4.02 12.81
CA PRO A 35 4.83 -2.68 12.28
C PRO A 35 6.07 -2.17 11.54
N ILE A 36 5.85 -1.52 10.40
CA ILE A 36 6.95 -0.95 9.62
C ILE A 36 7.25 0.45 10.14
N VAL A 37 8.43 0.60 10.73
CA VAL A 37 8.91 1.87 11.25
C VAL A 37 9.60 2.66 10.15
N ILE A 38 9.07 3.84 9.84
CA ILE A 38 9.60 4.75 8.82
C ILE A 38 10.22 5.96 9.55
N PRO A 39 11.57 6.08 9.55
CA PRO A 39 12.25 7.18 10.21
C PRO A 39 11.80 8.55 9.70
N GLY A 40 12.02 9.58 10.52
CA GLY A 40 11.86 10.97 10.12
C GLY A 40 12.71 11.31 8.90
N PHE A 41 12.10 11.94 7.88
CA PHE A 41 12.72 12.22 6.57
C PHE A 41 13.33 10.98 5.88
N GLY A 42 12.93 9.79 6.31
CA GLY A 42 13.48 8.52 5.87
C GLY A 42 12.64 7.85 4.78
N LYS A 43 13.24 6.81 4.19
CA LYS A 43 12.55 5.87 3.31
C LYS A 43 12.80 4.47 3.84
N ILE A 44 11.78 3.65 3.82
CA ILE A 44 11.92 2.21 4.06
C ILE A 44 11.20 1.46 2.95
N ASP A 45 11.73 0.29 2.63
CA ASP A 45 10.99 -0.68 1.84
C ASP A 45 9.92 -1.30 2.74
N SER A 46 8.66 -1.27 2.29
CA SER A 46 7.59 -1.95 3.01
C SER A 46 7.60 -3.46 2.79
N GLY A 47 8.49 -3.94 1.93
CA GLY A 47 8.54 -5.32 1.48
C GLY A 47 7.41 -5.64 0.52
N MET A 48 7.29 -6.94 0.24
CA MET A 48 6.26 -7.50 -0.61
C MET A 48 5.04 -7.86 0.24
N ILE A 49 3.85 -7.42 -0.20
CA ILE A 49 2.59 -7.85 0.38
C ILE A 49 2.14 -9.13 -0.34
N TYR A 50 2.17 -10.25 0.37
CA TYR A 50 1.63 -11.53 -0.11
C TYR A 50 0.11 -11.61 0.17
N ASP A 51 -0.57 -12.60 -0.43
CA ASP A 51 -2.01 -12.85 -0.29
C ASP A 51 -2.93 -11.77 -0.88
N VAL A 52 -2.53 -11.24 -2.02
CA VAL A 52 -3.36 -10.36 -2.84
C VAL A 52 -4.49 -11.16 -3.48
N SER A 53 -5.74 -10.73 -3.31
CA SER A 53 -6.88 -11.34 -3.98
C SER A 53 -6.93 -10.85 -5.42
N LEU A 54 -6.84 -11.80 -6.35
CA LEU A 54 -7.10 -11.57 -7.76
C LEU A 54 -8.60 -11.70 -7.99
N THR A 55 -9.27 -10.57 -8.21
CA THR A 55 -10.74 -10.52 -8.28
C THR A 55 -11.27 -11.19 -9.55
N HIS A 56 -10.41 -11.36 -10.55
CA HIS A 56 -10.69 -12.14 -11.75
C HIS A 56 -9.62 -13.23 -11.90
N GLY A 57 -10.03 -14.47 -12.14
CA GLY A 57 -9.15 -15.63 -12.43
C GLY A 57 -8.40 -15.54 -13.77
N LEU A 58 -8.19 -14.33 -14.28
CA LEU A 58 -7.69 -14.01 -15.62
C LEU A 58 -6.18 -14.15 -15.78
N LEU A 59 -5.41 -14.39 -14.72
CA LEU A 59 -3.95 -14.61 -14.85
C LEU A 59 -3.56 -16.04 -15.22
N LYS A 60 -4.51 -16.90 -15.62
CA LYS A 60 -4.17 -18.29 -15.98
C LYS A 60 -3.90 -18.51 -17.46
N ASP A 61 -4.29 -17.62 -18.37
CA ASP A 61 -4.20 -17.93 -19.81
C ASP A 61 -3.68 -16.79 -20.72
N GLU A 62 -3.39 -15.59 -20.23
CA GLU A 62 -2.66 -14.59 -21.00
C GLU A 62 -1.66 -13.87 -20.08
N ASP A 63 -0.39 -13.87 -20.46
CA ASP A 63 0.61 -12.89 -20.06
C ASP A 63 0.09 -11.49 -20.40
N ILE A 64 -0.85 -10.98 -19.60
CA ILE A 64 -1.17 -9.56 -19.67
C ILE A 64 -0.02 -8.86 -18.95
N ASP A 65 1.02 -8.58 -19.74
CA ASP A 65 1.95 -7.49 -19.48
C ASP A 65 1.15 -6.19 -19.55
N LEU A 66 0.33 -5.96 -18.50
CA LEU A 66 -0.53 -4.79 -18.38
C LEU A 66 0.33 -3.51 -18.46
N GLY A 67 1.63 -3.62 -18.14
CA GLY A 67 2.60 -2.54 -18.07
C GLY A 67 2.31 -1.54 -16.94
N TYR A 68 1.06 -1.44 -16.51
CA TYR A 68 0.58 -0.57 -15.47
C TYR A 68 -0.77 -1.00 -14.90
N LEU A 69 -1.12 -0.49 -13.73
CA LEU A 69 -2.43 -0.52 -13.11
C LEU A 69 -2.80 0.88 -12.60
N ASP A 70 -4.08 1.21 -12.65
CA ASP A 70 -4.63 2.35 -11.94
C ASP A 70 -5.01 1.90 -10.52
N ILE A 71 -4.49 2.58 -9.50
CA ILE A 71 -4.95 2.46 -8.12
C ILE A 71 -6.26 3.25 -8.01
N TYR A 72 -7.36 2.54 -7.81
CA TYR A 72 -8.68 3.14 -7.61
C TYR A 72 -8.95 3.48 -6.15
N ASN A 73 -8.31 2.77 -5.22
CA ASN A 73 -8.35 3.11 -3.81
C ASN A 73 -7.07 2.64 -3.13
N LEU A 74 -6.48 3.51 -2.32
CA LEU A 74 -5.42 3.18 -1.39
C LEU A 74 -5.72 3.85 -0.05
N ASP A 75 -5.99 3.01 0.94
CA ASP A 75 -6.16 3.42 2.33
C ASP A 75 -4.96 2.97 3.14
N VAL A 76 -4.36 3.91 3.87
CA VAL A 76 -3.16 3.72 4.67
C VAL A 76 -3.47 4.09 6.12
N TYR A 77 -3.28 3.15 7.02
CA TYR A 77 -3.44 3.32 8.47
C TYR A 77 -2.07 3.28 9.13
N PHE A 78 -1.76 4.32 9.89
CA PHE A 78 -0.45 4.50 10.51
C PHE A 78 -0.55 5.27 11.82
N LYS A 79 0.50 5.19 12.64
CA LYS A 79 0.70 6.07 13.78
C LYS A 79 1.73 7.13 13.42
N TYR A 80 1.42 8.38 13.76
CA TYR A 80 2.33 9.51 13.59
C TYR A 80 3.04 9.85 14.91
N ALA A 81 4.27 10.31 14.82
CA ALA A 81 5.12 10.66 15.96
C ALA A 81 5.30 9.49 16.92
N THR A 82 5.60 8.32 16.36
CA THR A 82 6.00 7.13 17.12
C THR A 82 7.44 7.23 17.60
N ILE A 83 7.82 6.35 18.53
CA ILE A 83 9.20 6.15 18.96
C ILE A 83 9.49 4.65 18.85
N ASN A 84 10.37 4.26 17.92
CA ASN A 84 10.70 2.85 17.66
C ASN A 84 9.48 1.97 17.37
N GLY A 85 8.47 2.49 16.66
CA GLY A 85 7.25 1.73 16.38
C GLY A 85 6.18 1.79 17.46
N GLU A 86 6.49 2.36 18.62
CA GLU A 86 5.58 2.43 19.76
C GLU A 86 4.99 3.83 19.96
N PHE A 87 3.90 3.90 20.72
CA PHE A 87 3.16 5.12 21.01
C PHE A 87 2.75 5.85 19.73
N GLY A 88 2.40 7.13 19.83
CA GLY A 88 2.00 7.95 18.69
C GLY A 88 0.49 8.03 18.48
N ILE A 89 0.12 8.89 17.54
CA ILE A 89 -1.25 9.29 17.31
C ILE A 89 -1.77 8.56 16.07
N PRO A 90 -2.85 7.76 16.18
CA PRO A 90 -3.45 7.09 15.04
C PRO A 90 -3.88 8.11 13.98
N ARG A 91 -3.56 7.77 12.74
CA ARG A 91 -3.89 8.52 11.54
C ARG A 91 -4.25 7.53 10.43
N ASN A 92 -5.07 8.02 9.53
CA ASN A 92 -5.38 7.34 8.30
C ASN A 92 -5.40 8.35 7.16
N VAL A 93 -5.03 7.87 5.99
CA VAL A 93 -5.27 8.56 4.73
C VAL A 93 -6.05 7.57 3.88
N THR A 94 -7.21 7.99 3.39
CA THR A 94 -8.16 7.12 2.71
C THR A 94 -8.53 7.69 1.35
N GLY A 95 -8.86 6.83 0.39
CA GLY A 95 -9.30 7.26 -0.94
C GLY A 95 -8.17 7.83 -1.79
N LEU A 96 -6.92 7.38 -1.60
CA LEU A 96 -5.84 7.78 -2.50
C LEU A 96 -6.00 7.05 -3.84
N GLU A 97 -5.86 7.81 -4.92
CA GLU A 97 -5.90 7.30 -6.29
C GLU A 97 -4.59 7.60 -6.98
N GLU A 98 -4.14 6.69 -7.84
CA GLU A 98 -2.94 6.88 -8.65
C GLU A 98 -3.14 6.21 -10.01
N LYS A 99 -2.71 6.85 -11.09
CA LYS A 99 -2.87 6.32 -12.44
C LYS A 99 -1.56 5.79 -12.98
N ARG A 100 -1.65 4.70 -13.75
CA ARG A 100 -0.54 4.09 -14.48
C ARG A 100 0.64 3.69 -13.61
N VAL A 101 0.38 3.10 -12.45
CA VAL A 101 1.38 2.52 -11.56
C VAL A 101 1.97 1.27 -12.22
N PRO A 102 3.30 1.20 -12.46
CA PRO A 102 3.92 0.06 -13.13
C PRO A 102 3.72 -1.27 -12.37
N THR A 103 3.56 -2.36 -13.12
CA THR A 103 3.36 -3.73 -12.58
C THR A 103 4.64 -4.58 -12.51
N THR A 104 5.80 -3.99 -12.81
CA THR A 104 7.13 -4.63 -12.83
C THR A 104 7.78 -4.72 -11.45
#